data_AF-A0A6P8RQ62-F1
#
_entry.id   AF-A0A6P8RQ62-F1
#
_cell.length_a   1.000
_cell.length_b   1.000
_cell.length_c   1.000
_cell.angle_alpha   90.00
_cell.angle_beta   90.00
_cell.angle_gamma   90.00
#
_symmetry.space_group_name_H-M   'P 1'
#
loop_
_entity.id
_entity.type
_entity.pdbx_description
1 polymer ?
#
loop_
_entity_poly.entity_id
_entity_poly.type
_entity_poly.pdbx_seq_one_letter_code
_entity_poly.pdbx_strand_id
1 'polypeptide(L)'
;MAFKKDGAHKKWAVLKDKLGPQDSDQTEANLENAEPELCIRLLQIPSVVNYSGLRKRLESSDDAWMVQFLELSGLDLLLEALDRLSGRGVSRISDALLQLTCINCVRSIMNSHKGIEYIVSNEGYVRKLSQALDTSNVMVKKQVFELLAALCVYSMEGHDLALDALEHYKTVKSQQYRFSVIMNELSATDNVPYMVTLLSVINAIILGCDELRQRTKLRNEFIGLQLLDLLNKLR
;
A
#
# COMPACT_ATOMS: atom_id res chain seq x y z
N MET A 1 17.64 50.24 -37.50
CA MET A 1 18.60 49.49 -36.65
C MET A 1 17.82 48.56 -35.73
N ALA A 2 17.55 47.32 -36.13
CA ALA A 2 16.74 46.39 -35.33
C ALA A 2 17.24 44.96 -35.48
N PHE A 3 18.45 44.68 -34.99
CA PHE A 3 18.97 43.31 -34.90
C PHE A 3 19.92 43.23 -33.70
N LYS A 4 19.40 42.81 -32.53
CA LYS A 4 20.20 42.23 -31.41
C LYS A 4 19.40 41.75 -30.18
N LYS A 5 18.07 41.72 -30.20
CA LYS A 5 17.28 41.28 -29.01
C LYS A 5 16.95 39.78 -28.95
N ASP A 6 17.07 39.05 -30.06
CA ASP A 6 16.51 37.70 -30.15
C ASP A 6 17.45 36.58 -29.63
N GLY A 7 18.76 36.83 -29.62
CA GLY A 7 19.76 35.85 -29.15
C GLY A 7 19.85 35.73 -27.63
N ALA A 8 19.48 36.78 -26.89
CA ALA A 8 19.57 36.79 -25.43
C ALA A 8 18.47 35.95 -24.79
N HIS A 9 17.24 36.00 -25.33
CA HIS A 9 16.11 35.20 -24.84
C HIS A 9 16.28 33.71 -25.13
N LYS A 10 16.80 33.33 -26.30
CA LYS A 10 17.15 31.93 -26.60
C LYS A 10 18.28 31.41 -25.70
N LYS A 11 19.31 32.22 -25.44
CA LYS A 11 20.38 31.84 -24.50
C LYS A 11 19.87 31.72 -23.07
N TRP A 12 18.98 32.62 -22.63
CA TRP A 12 18.34 32.53 -21.31
C TRP A 12 17.41 31.33 -21.19
N ALA A 13 16.68 30.95 -22.25
CA ALA A 13 15.85 29.75 -22.26
C ALA A 13 16.70 28.47 -22.16
N VAL A 14 17.80 28.38 -22.89
CA VAL A 14 18.73 27.23 -22.83
C VAL A 14 19.49 27.18 -21.49
N LEU A 15 19.82 28.33 -20.90
CA LEU A 15 20.38 28.39 -19.55
C LEU A 15 19.35 28.00 -18.49
N LYS A 16 18.08 28.37 -18.65
CA LYS A 16 16.98 27.98 -17.75
C LYS A 16 16.63 26.49 -17.86
N ASP A 17 16.85 25.89 -19.03
CA ASP A 17 16.75 24.45 -19.26
C ASP A 17 17.94 23.68 -18.64
N LYS A 18 19.13 24.31 -18.58
CA LYS A 18 20.34 23.75 -17.92
C LYS A 18 20.47 24.08 -16.42
N LEU A 19 19.78 25.10 -15.92
CA LEU A 19 19.80 25.60 -14.54
C LEU A 19 18.42 25.52 -13.86
N GLY A 20 17.43 24.91 -14.52
CA GLY A 20 16.25 24.44 -13.80
C GLY A 20 16.73 23.56 -12.64
N PRO A 21 16.03 23.54 -11.50
CA PRO A 21 16.44 22.68 -10.41
C PRO A 21 16.60 21.29 -11.01
N GLN A 22 17.82 20.76 -11.00
CA GLN A 22 17.98 19.33 -11.09
C GLN A 22 17.30 18.83 -9.82
N ASP A 23 16.01 18.51 -9.93
CA ASP A 23 15.31 17.57 -9.04
C ASP A 23 15.89 16.16 -9.26
N SER A 24 17.23 16.05 -9.33
CA SER A 24 17.88 14.82 -8.96
C SER A 24 17.79 14.78 -7.44
N ASP A 25 16.68 14.25 -6.94
CA ASP A 25 16.62 13.63 -5.63
C ASP A 25 17.80 12.64 -5.53
N GLN A 26 18.96 13.11 -5.07
CA GLN A 26 20.13 12.28 -4.77
C GLN A 26 19.89 11.34 -3.57
N THR A 27 18.65 11.30 -3.09
CA THR A 27 18.09 10.52 -1.98
C THR A 27 17.49 9.19 -2.42
N GLU A 28 17.45 8.88 -3.72
CA GLU A 28 16.86 7.64 -4.24
C GLU A 28 17.84 6.85 -5.12
N ALA A 29 17.77 5.51 -5.07
CA ALA A 29 18.56 4.68 -5.97
C ALA A 29 18.06 4.89 -7.41
N ASN A 30 18.95 5.23 -8.34
CA ASN A 30 18.59 5.33 -9.75
C ASN A 30 18.35 3.92 -10.33
N LEU A 31 17.09 3.50 -10.31
CA LEU A 31 16.64 2.19 -10.79
C LEU A 31 15.72 2.29 -12.01
N GLU A 32 15.60 3.46 -12.66
CA GLU A 32 14.64 3.68 -13.75
C GLU A 32 14.71 2.65 -14.88
N ASN A 33 15.92 2.12 -15.16
CA ASN A 33 16.17 1.09 -16.17
C ASN A 33 16.76 -0.20 -15.56
N ALA A 34 16.53 -0.46 -14.27
CA ALA A 34 17.04 -1.65 -13.62
C ALA A 34 16.25 -2.89 -14.04
N GLU A 35 16.96 -4.00 -14.25
CA GLU A 35 16.39 -5.34 -14.45
C GLU A 35 15.82 -5.89 -13.14
N PRO A 36 14.79 -6.77 -13.18
CA PRO A 36 14.15 -7.32 -12.00
C PRO A 36 15.15 -7.96 -11.02
N GLU A 37 16.15 -8.70 -11.50
CA GLU A 37 17.14 -9.40 -10.67
C GLU A 37 17.98 -8.43 -9.84
N LEU A 38 18.30 -7.25 -10.39
CA LEU A 38 18.99 -6.21 -9.62
C LEU A 38 18.10 -5.69 -8.50
N CYS A 39 16.82 -5.42 -8.80
CA CYS A 39 15.84 -5.01 -7.80
C CYS A 39 15.70 -6.04 -6.67
N ILE A 40 15.62 -7.34 -7.00
CA ILE A 40 15.57 -8.44 -6.02
C ILE A 40 16.81 -8.44 -5.12
N ARG A 41 18.02 -8.28 -5.68
CA ARG A 41 19.24 -8.18 -4.86
C ARG A 41 19.24 -6.97 -3.94
N LEU A 42 18.72 -5.84 -4.40
CA LEU A 42 18.62 -4.62 -3.58
C LEU A 42 17.57 -4.73 -2.47
N LEU A 43 16.50 -5.52 -2.66
CA LEU A 43 15.53 -5.82 -1.60
C LEU A 43 16.16 -6.53 -0.40
N GLN A 44 17.23 -7.30 -0.61
CA GLN A 44 17.98 -7.97 0.46
C GLN A 44 18.83 -7.01 1.29
N ILE A 45 18.93 -5.74 0.86
CA ILE A 45 19.60 -4.66 1.60
C ILE A 45 18.54 -3.59 1.92
N PRO A 46 17.72 -3.77 2.98
CA PRO A 46 16.63 -2.85 3.30
C PRO A 46 17.16 -1.44 3.59
N SER A 47 16.78 -0.49 2.75
CA SER A 47 17.04 0.93 2.96
C SER A 47 15.94 1.76 2.31
N VAL A 48 15.71 2.96 2.84
CA VAL A 48 14.72 3.90 2.27
C VAL A 48 15.06 4.19 0.80
N VAL A 49 16.35 4.34 0.49
CA VAL A 49 16.89 4.62 -0.85
C VAL A 49 16.60 3.49 -1.85
N ASN A 50 16.76 2.23 -1.42
CA ASN A 50 16.49 1.08 -2.27
C ASN A 50 14.99 0.89 -2.51
N TYR A 51 14.16 1.04 -1.48
CA TYR A 51 12.70 0.94 -1.64
C TYR A 51 12.11 2.11 -2.42
N SER A 52 12.63 3.34 -2.27
CA SER A 52 12.13 4.49 -3.04
C SER A 52 12.46 4.35 -4.53
N GLY A 53 13.70 3.94 -4.85
CA GLY A 53 14.10 3.62 -6.21
C GLY A 53 13.27 2.47 -6.81
N LEU A 54 13.03 1.41 -6.03
CA LEU A 54 12.21 0.28 -6.46
C LEU A 54 10.77 0.69 -6.73
N ARG A 55 10.17 1.50 -5.85
CA ARG A 55 8.81 2.03 -6.02
C ARG A 55 8.67 2.73 -7.37
N LYS A 56 9.59 3.65 -7.70
CA LYS A 56 9.57 4.34 -9.00
C LYS A 56 9.69 3.37 -10.16
N ARG A 57 10.59 2.37 -10.05
CA ARG A 57 10.76 1.36 -11.09
C ARG A 57 9.53 0.46 -11.28
N LEU A 58 8.79 0.18 -10.22
CA LEU A 58 7.50 -0.55 -10.26
C LEU A 58 6.39 0.30 -10.88
N GLU A 59 6.37 1.60 -10.62
CA GLU A 59 5.37 2.52 -11.18
C GLU A 59 5.55 2.75 -12.68
N SER A 60 6.79 2.68 -13.18
CA SER A 60 7.11 2.84 -14.60
C SER A 60 7.28 1.52 -15.37
N SER A 61 7.11 0.36 -14.71
CA SER A 61 7.31 -0.94 -15.35
C SER A 61 6.21 -1.31 -16.34
N ASP A 62 6.58 -2.02 -17.40
CA ASP A 62 5.61 -2.72 -18.24
C ASP A 62 5.19 -4.07 -17.64
N ASP A 63 4.20 -4.70 -18.28
CA ASP A 63 3.64 -5.99 -17.85
C ASP A 63 4.69 -7.11 -17.82
N ALA A 64 5.62 -7.13 -18.78
CA ALA A 64 6.63 -8.18 -18.89
C ALA A 64 7.60 -8.11 -17.71
N TRP A 65 8.08 -6.91 -17.39
CA TRP A 65 8.96 -6.68 -16.25
C TRP A 65 8.25 -7.00 -14.93
N MET A 66 6.99 -6.57 -14.77
CA MET A 66 6.20 -6.84 -13.57
C MET A 66 6.06 -8.35 -13.32
N VAL A 67 5.72 -9.12 -14.38
CA VAL A 67 5.61 -10.58 -14.27
C VAL A 67 6.94 -11.21 -13.85
N GLN A 68 8.06 -10.83 -14.49
CA GLN A 68 9.38 -11.35 -14.11
C GLN A 68 9.75 -11.03 -12.66
N PHE A 69 9.48 -9.80 -12.20
CA PHE A 69 9.72 -9.41 -10.81
C PHE A 69 8.92 -10.27 -9.82
N LEU A 70 7.67 -10.60 -10.15
CA LEU A 70 6.81 -11.46 -9.33
C LEU A 70 7.27 -12.91 -9.35
N GLU A 71 7.66 -13.44 -10.51
CA GLU A 71 8.21 -14.80 -10.66
C GLU A 71 9.52 -14.99 -9.90
N LEU A 72 10.32 -13.91 -9.75
CA LEU A 72 11.53 -13.88 -8.93
C LEU A 72 11.25 -13.62 -7.44
N SER A 73 10.02 -13.84 -6.97
CA SER A 73 9.60 -13.69 -5.57
C SER A 73 9.77 -12.27 -5.00
N GLY A 74 9.72 -11.24 -5.84
CA GLY A 74 9.86 -9.85 -5.39
C GLY A 74 8.79 -9.41 -4.40
N LEU A 75 7.55 -9.85 -4.60
CA LEU A 75 6.46 -9.59 -3.66
C LEU A 75 6.63 -10.31 -2.32
N ASP A 76 7.08 -11.58 -2.32
CA ASP A 76 7.38 -12.30 -1.07
C ASP A 76 8.41 -11.56 -0.23
N LEU A 77 9.50 -11.10 -0.84
CA LEU A 77 10.57 -10.39 -0.15
C LEU A 77 10.08 -9.07 0.46
N LEU A 78 9.20 -8.34 -0.24
CA LEU A 78 8.59 -7.12 0.26
C LEU A 78 7.67 -7.39 1.46
N LEU A 79 6.83 -8.41 1.39
CA LEU A 79 5.91 -8.76 2.48
C LEU A 79 6.66 -9.33 3.69
N GLU A 80 7.70 -10.13 3.48
CA GLU A 80 8.57 -10.60 4.56
C GLU A 80 9.34 -9.44 5.20
N ALA A 81 9.80 -8.46 4.41
CA ALA A 81 10.40 -7.25 4.95
C ALA A 81 9.41 -6.46 5.81
N LEU A 82 8.15 -6.30 5.35
CA LEU A 82 7.10 -5.64 6.13
C LEU A 82 6.79 -6.36 7.44
N ASP A 83 6.70 -7.68 7.42
CA ASP A 83 6.46 -8.48 8.63
C ASP A 83 7.60 -8.30 9.65
N ARG A 84 8.85 -8.46 9.20
CA ARG A 84 10.04 -8.25 10.06
C ARG A 84 10.11 -6.85 10.65
N LEU A 85 9.69 -5.84 9.90
CA LEU A 85 9.67 -4.46 10.38
C LEU A 85 8.50 -4.20 11.34
N SER A 86 7.34 -4.82 11.12
CA SER A 86 6.14 -4.63 11.94
C SER A 86 6.29 -5.23 13.34
N GLY A 87 6.93 -6.40 13.47
CA GLY A 87 7.11 -7.09 14.75
C GLY A 87 8.13 -6.47 15.71
N ARG A 88 8.99 -5.55 15.25
CA ARG A 88 10.08 -4.96 16.07
C ARG A 88 9.67 -3.71 16.85
N GLY A 89 8.48 -3.17 16.62
CA GLY A 89 8.09 -1.84 17.08
C GLY A 89 8.89 -0.75 16.36
N VAL A 90 8.30 0.43 16.18
CA VAL A 90 9.00 1.56 15.54
C VAL A 90 9.88 2.25 16.59
N SER A 91 11.17 1.90 16.63
CA SER A 91 12.11 2.47 17.60
C SER A 91 12.73 3.80 17.13
N ARG A 92 12.81 4.01 15.81
CA ARG A 92 13.43 5.16 15.17
C ARG A 92 12.58 5.68 14.01
N ILE A 93 12.72 6.97 13.72
CA ILE A 93 12.08 7.62 12.55
C ILE A 93 12.49 6.91 11.26
N SER A 94 13.75 6.47 11.15
CA SER A 94 14.25 5.68 10.01
C SER A 94 13.46 4.39 9.79
N ASP A 95 13.03 3.72 10.86
CA ASP A 95 12.31 2.45 10.77
C ASP A 95 10.88 2.70 10.29
N ALA A 96 10.23 3.77 10.76
CA ALA A 96 8.93 4.20 10.27
C ALA A 96 8.96 4.56 8.79
N LEU A 97 9.97 5.30 8.35
CA LEU A 97 10.15 5.66 6.94
C LEU A 97 10.41 4.42 6.09
N LEU A 98 11.26 3.50 6.56
CA LEU A 98 11.56 2.26 5.86
C LEU A 98 10.30 1.40 5.66
N GLN A 99 9.49 1.23 6.72
CA GLN A 99 8.20 0.54 6.62
C GLN A 99 7.27 1.20 5.62
N LEU A 100 7.13 2.54 5.70
CA LEU A 100 6.23 3.29 4.83
C LEU A 100 6.65 3.18 3.35
N THR A 101 7.95 3.27 3.05
CA THR A 101 8.44 3.11 1.69
C THR A 101 8.30 1.66 1.19
N CYS A 102 8.45 0.67 2.08
CA CYS A 102 8.24 -0.74 1.74
C CYS A 102 6.77 -1.02 1.35
N ILE A 103 5.79 -0.56 2.13
CA ILE A 103 4.35 -0.75 1.80
C ILE A 103 3.96 0.03 0.53
N ASN A 104 4.63 1.15 0.25
CA ASN A 104 4.43 1.85 -1.02
C ASN A 104 4.87 1.00 -2.23
N CYS A 105 5.92 0.19 -2.12
CA CYS A 105 6.30 -0.74 -3.20
C CYS A 105 5.20 -1.78 -3.46
N VAL A 106 4.63 -2.35 -2.40
CA VAL A 106 3.49 -3.31 -2.51
C VAL A 106 2.28 -2.64 -3.16
N ARG A 107 2.02 -1.38 -2.81
CA ARG A 107 0.97 -0.59 -3.49
C ARG A 107 1.26 -0.43 -4.98
N SER A 108 2.48 -0.08 -5.37
CA SER A 108 2.83 0.08 -6.78
C SER A 108 2.61 -1.22 -7.56
N ILE A 109 2.88 -2.39 -6.94
CA ILE A 109 2.53 -3.70 -7.52
C ILE A 109 1.01 -3.84 -7.68
N MET A 110 0.22 -3.59 -6.63
CA MET A 110 -1.24 -3.73 -6.68
C MET A 110 -1.93 -2.73 -7.63
N ASN A 111 -1.29 -1.61 -7.94
CA ASN A 111 -1.78 -0.66 -8.93
C ASN A 111 -1.54 -1.14 -10.38
N SER A 112 -0.65 -2.11 -10.60
CA SER A 112 -0.48 -2.78 -11.88
C SER A 112 -1.52 -3.88 -12.08
N HIS A 113 -2.10 -3.97 -13.27
CA HIS A 113 -3.03 -5.03 -13.64
C HIS A 113 -2.44 -6.42 -13.39
N LYS A 114 -1.19 -6.65 -13.83
CA LYS A 114 -0.50 -7.92 -13.61
C LYS A 114 -0.22 -8.20 -12.14
N GLY A 115 0.10 -7.16 -11.37
CA GLY A 115 0.38 -7.29 -9.94
C GLY A 115 -0.87 -7.67 -9.13
N ILE A 116 -2.01 -7.02 -9.37
CA ILE A 116 -3.24 -7.38 -8.66
C ILE A 116 -3.79 -8.74 -9.11
N GLU A 117 -3.74 -9.09 -10.40
CA GLU A 117 -4.11 -10.43 -10.89
C GLU A 117 -3.28 -11.52 -10.20
N TYR A 118 -1.97 -11.29 -10.08
CA TYR A 118 -1.07 -12.22 -9.41
C TYR A 118 -1.40 -12.39 -7.93
N ILE A 119 -1.73 -11.31 -7.22
CA ILE A 119 -2.13 -11.36 -5.80
C ILE A 119 -3.46 -12.10 -5.62
N VAL A 120 -4.46 -11.80 -6.44
CA VAL A 120 -5.77 -12.48 -6.37
C VAL A 120 -5.66 -13.97 -6.72
N SER A 121 -4.71 -14.33 -7.58
CA SER A 121 -4.46 -15.74 -7.92
C SER A 121 -3.73 -16.53 -6.82
N ASN A 122 -3.28 -15.87 -5.74
CA ASN A 122 -2.42 -16.46 -4.71
C ASN A 122 -2.86 -16.04 -3.29
N GLU A 123 -3.73 -16.84 -2.68
CA GLU A 123 -4.42 -16.49 -1.41
C GLU A 123 -3.48 -16.11 -0.25
N GLY A 124 -2.27 -16.67 -0.23
CA GLY A 124 -1.30 -16.44 0.83
C GLY A 124 -0.82 -15.00 0.96
N TYR A 125 -0.83 -14.21 -0.13
CA TYR A 125 -0.31 -12.84 -0.10
C TYR A 125 -1.21 -11.87 0.66
N VAL A 126 -2.53 -12.01 0.55
CA VAL A 126 -3.48 -11.12 1.24
C VAL A 126 -3.44 -11.38 2.75
N ARG A 127 -3.28 -12.63 3.16
CA ARG A 127 -3.01 -12.99 4.58
C ARG A 127 -1.70 -12.37 5.08
N LYS A 128 -0.59 -12.53 4.35
CA LYS A 128 0.71 -11.90 4.70
C LYS A 128 0.58 -10.37 4.79
N LEU A 129 -0.13 -9.74 3.85
CA LEU A 129 -0.39 -8.30 3.86
C LEU A 129 -1.15 -7.87 5.12
N SER A 130 -2.15 -8.64 5.56
CA SER A 130 -2.91 -8.34 6.78
C SER A 130 -2.05 -8.37 8.06
N GLN A 131 -0.98 -9.17 8.09
CA GLN A 131 -0.06 -9.23 9.24
C GLN A 131 0.68 -7.89 9.44
N ALA A 132 0.87 -7.10 8.38
CA ALA A 132 1.45 -5.75 8.48
C ALA A 132 0.59 -4.76 9.29
N LEU A 133 -0.66 -5.12 9.67
CA LEU A 133 -1.48 -4.34 10.61
C LEU A 133 -0.94 -4.31 12.04
N ASP A 134 0.03 -5.18 12.38
CA ASP A 134 0.66 -5.23 13.71
C ASP A 134 1.61 -4.07 14.01
N THR A 135 2.04 -3.34 12.99
CA THR A 135 2.92 -2.19 13.19
C THR A 135 2.25 -1.10 14.05
N SER A 136 3.02 -0.36 14.83
CA SER A 136 2.52 0.87 15.49
C SER A 136 2.38 2.05 14.53
N ASN A 137 2.83 1.92 13.28
CA ASN A 137 2.79 3.00 12.29
C ASN A 137 1.41 3.12 11.64
N VAL A 138 0.61 4.09 12.10
CA VAL A 138 -0.74 4.38 11.58
C VAL A 138 -0.74 4.63 10.07
N MET A 139 0.30 5.24 9.51
CA MET A 139 0.37 5.46 8.06
C MET A 139 0.48 4.13 7.32
N VAL A 140 1.23 3.15 7.83
CA VAL A 140 1.32 1.83 7.20
C VAL A 140 -0.01 1.09 7.33
N LYS A 141 -0.65 1.11 8.50
CA LYS A 141 -1.98 0.51 8.67
C LYS A 141 -3.01 1.07 7.70
N LYS A 142 -3.04 2.41 7.55
CA LYS A 142 -3.89 3.10 6.57
C LYS A 142 -3.69 2.52 5.16
N GLN A 143 -2.44 2.32 4.76
CA GLN A 143 -2.11 1.81 3.43
C GLN A 143 -2.56 0.36 3.26
N VAL A 144 -2.35 -0.49 4.27
CA VAL A 144 -2.80 -1.89 4.28
C VAL A 144 -4.32 -1.96 4.16
N PHE A 145 -5.05 -1.14 4.92
CA PHE A 145 -6.51 -1.07 4.83
C PHE A 145 -6.98 -0.59 3.45
N GLU A 146 -6.34 0.42 2.85
CA GLU A 146 -6.65 0.85 1.48
C GLU A 146 -6.46 -0.26 0.45
N LEU A 147 -5.40 -1.07 0.59
CA LEU A 147 -5.14 -2.20 -0.29
C LEU A 147 -6.17 -3.32 -0.13
N LEU A 148 -6.58 -3.63 1.11
CA LEU A 148 -7.67 -4.58 1.37
C LEU A 148 -9.00 -4.09 0.77
N ALA A 149 -9.30 -2.79 0.92
CA ALA A 149 -10.50 -2.20 0.31
C ALA A 149 -10.43 -2.24 -1.22
N ALA A 150 -9.26 -2.00 -1.82
CA ALA A 150 -9.06 -2.10 -3.26
C ALA A 150 -9.34 -3.53 -3.77
N LEU A 151 -8.89 -4.56 -3.05
CA LEU A 151 -9.19 -5.97 -3.38
C LEU A 151 -10.70 -6.26 -3.36
N CYS A 152 -11.40 -5.77 -2.33
CA CYS A 152 -12.86 -5.89 -2.23
C CYS A 152 -13.60 -5.26 -3.40
N VAL A 153 -13.08 -4.17 -3.97
CA VAL A 153 -13.71 -3.45 -5.08
C VAL A 153 -13.29 -4.03 -6.44
N TYR A 154 -12.11 -4.62 -6.52
CA TYR A 154 -11.54 -5.11 -7.77
C TYR A 154 -12.29 -6.32 -8.34
N SER A 155 -12.61 -7.31 -7.50
CA SER A 155 -13.27 -8.55 -7.93
C SER A 155 -13.94 -9.26 -6.76
N MET A 156 -14.85 -10.20 -7.05
CA MET A 156 -15.44 -11.07 -6.02
C MET A 156 -14.37 -11.92 -5.32
N GLU A 157 -13.42 -12.47 -6.08
CA GLU A 157 -12.31 -13.25 -5.55
C GLU A 157 -11.44 -12.40 -4.62
N GLY A 158 -11.14 -11.15 -5.01
CA GLY A 158 -10.42 -10.19 -4.17
C GLY A 158 -11.17 -9.85 -2.87
N HIS A 159 -12.50 -9.74 -2.92
CA HIS A 159 -13.35 -9.55 -1.74
C HIS A 159 -13.30 -10.75 -0.79
N ASP A 160 -13.43 -11.97 -1.33
CA ASP A 160 -13.34 -13.21 -0.55
C ASP A 160 -11.97 -13.34 0.12
N LEU A 161 -10.90 -13.01 -0.59
CA LEU A 161 -9.53 -13.00 -0.05
C LEU A 161 -9.33 -11.98 1.07
N ALA A 162 -9.92 -10.79 0.95
CA ALA A 162 -9.86 -9.79 2.01
C ALA A 162 -10.60 -10.24 3.27
N LEU A 163 -11.78 -10.88 3.12
CA LEU A 163 -12.53 -11.47 4.22
C LEU A 163 -11.78 -12.64 4.87
N ASP A 164 -11.18 -13.51 4.07
CA ASP A 164 -10.36 -14.62 4.53
C ASP A 164 -9.12 -14.12 5.28
N ALA A 165 -8.45 -13.08 4.79
CA ALA A 165 -7.31 -12.49 5.47
C ALA A 165 -7.67 -11.90 6.83
N LEU A 166 -8.83 -11.24 6.96
CA LEU A 166 -9.33 -10.72 8.24
C LEU A 166 -9.72 -11.85 9.21
N GLU A 167 -10.31 -12.93 8.70
CA GLU A 167 -10.61 -14.13 9.49
C GLU A 167 -9.35 -14.87 9.95
N HIS A 168 -8.33 -14.92 9.10
CA HIS A 168 -7.01 -15.44 9.45
C HIS A 168 -6.34 -14.56 10.52
N TYR A 169 -6.36 -13.24 10.34
CA TYR A 169 -5.82 -12.27 11.29
C TYR A 169 -6.48 -12.41 12.66
N LYS A 170 -7.80 -12.59 12.71
CA LYS A 170 -8.54 -12.90 13.94
C LYS A 170 -7.92 -14.08 14.69
N THR A 171 -7.71 -15.18 13.98
CA THR A 171 -7.19 -16.43 14.55
C THR A 171 -5.76 -16.23 15.07
N VAL A 172 -4.88 -15.63 14.27
CA VAL A 172 -3.48 -15.38 14.64
C VAL A 172 -3.37 -14.42 15.83
N LYS A 173 -4.25 -13.42 15.91
CA LYS A 173 -4.25 -12.41 16.98
C LYS A 173 -5.18 -12.73 18.14
N SER A 174 -5.78 -13.92 18.14
CA SER A 174 -6.74 -14.35 19.17
C SER A 174 -7.83 -13.30 19.42
N GLN A 175 -8.27 -12.61 18.36
CA GLN A 175 -9.39 -11.67 18.44
C GLN A 175 -10.70 -12.45 18.48
N GLN A 176 -11.71 -11.85 19.13
CA GLN A 176 -13.02 -12.49 19.23
C GLN A 176 -13.76 -12.48 17.88
N TYR A 177 -13.59 -11.43 17.08
CA TYR A 177 -14.29 -11.25 15.80
C TYR A 177 -13.33 -10.76 14.72
N ARG A 178 -13.60 -11.14 13.46
CA ARG A 178 -12.73 -10.80 12.31
C ARG A 178 -12.63 -9.32 12.01
N PHE A 179 -13.66 -8.56 12.36
CA PHE A 179 -13.69 -7.11 12.16
C PHE A 179 -13.23 -6.32 13.39
N SER A 180 -12.83 -7.00 14.48
CA SER A 180 -12.34 -6.32 15.68
C SER A 180 -11.14 -5.42 15.38
N VAL A 181 -10.22 -5.82 14.50
CA VAL A 181 -9.08 -4.98 14.12
C VAL A 181 -9.51 -3.62 13.54
N ILE A 182 -10.50 -3.59 12.65
CA ILE A 182 -11.00 -2.34 12.04
C ILE A 182 -11.69 -1.47 13.11
N MET A 183 -12.52 -2.09 13.95
CA MET A 183 -13.31 -1.38 14.96
C MET A 183 -12.44 -0.82 16.09
N ASN A 184 -11.41 -1.55 16.49
CA ASN A 184 -10.44 -1.10 17.48
C ASN A 184 -9.65 0.11 16.97
N GLU A 185 -9.19 0.07 15.71
CA GLU A 185 -8.49 1.21 15.09
C GLU A 185 -9.43 2.42 14.97
N LEU A 186 -10.68 2.22 14.53
CA LEU A 186 -11.66 3.30 14.36
C LEU A 186 -12.02 3.97 15.68
N SER A 187 -12.12 3.21 16.77
CA SER A 187 -12.45 3.74 18.09
C SER A 187 -11.28 4.42 18.79
N ALA A 188 -10.04 4.03 18.48
CA ALA A 188 -8.83 4.53 19.13
C ALA A 188 -8.22 5.78 18.47
N THR A 189 -8.55 6.07 17.21
CA THR A 189 -7.94 7.16 16.44
C THR A 189 -8.76 8.45 16.49
N ASP A 190 -8.07 9.59 16.55
CA ASP A 190 -8.59 10.95 16.31
C ASP A 190 -8.17 11.51 14.93
N ASN A 191 -7.31 10.79 14.21
CA ASN A 191 -6.84 11.14 12.87
C ASN A 191 -7.97 10.98 11.83
N VAL A 192 -8.60 12.10 11.47
CA VAL A 192 -9.73 12.14 10.53
C VAL A 192 -9.44 11.45 9.18
N PRO A 193 -8.32 11.72 8.47
CA PRO A 193 -7.98 10.97 7.26
C PRO A 193 -7.95 9.45 7.43
N TYR A 194 -7.46 8.96 8.57
CA TYR A 194 -7.43 7.53 8.85
C TYR A 194 -8.83 6.96 9.14
N MET A 195 -9.68 7.71 9.85
CA MET A 195 -11.08 7.34 10.07
C MET A 195 -11.85 7.20 8.76
N VAL A 196 -11.64 8.14 7.82
CA VAL A 196 -12.23 8.07 6.48
C VAL A 196 -11.80 6.79 5.78
N THR A 197 -10.51 6.43 5.83
CA THR A 197 -10.03 5.16 5.27
C THR A 197 -10.73 3.95 5.91
N LEU A 198 -10.82 3.90 7.24
CA LEU A 198 -11.45 2.78 7.96
C LEU A 198 -12.94 2.64 7.60
N LEU A 199 -13.67 3.75 7.52
CA LEU A 199 -15.08 3.75 7.08
C LEU A 199 -15.22 3.32 5.61
N SER A 200 -14.30 3.75 4.74
CA SER A 200 -14.25 3.29 3.34
C SER A 200 -14.00 1.78 3.24
N VAL A 201 -13.16 1.21 4.12
CA VAL A 201 -12.93 -0.25 4.17
C VAL A 201 -14.20 -0.99 4.60
N ILE A 202 -14.88 -0.52 5.65
CA ILE A 202 -16.17 -1.09 6.08
C ILE A 202 -17.16 -1.08 4.91
N ASN A 203 -17.25 0.04 4.18
CA ASN A 203 -18.10 0.15 3.01
C ASN A 203 -17.69 -0.82 1.90
N ALA A 204 -16.40 -0.93 1.58
CA ALA A 204 -15.89 -1.85 0.57
C ALA A 204 -16.20 -3.31 0.92
N ILE A 205 -16.07 -3.70 2.19
CA ILE A 205 -16.41 -5.05 2.66
C ILE A 205 -17.92 -5.31 2.55
N ILE A 206 -18.77 -4.37 2.98
CA ILE A 206 -20.22 -4.58 2.95
C ILE A 206 -20.75 -4.55 1.50
N LEU A 207 -20.28 -3.61 0.69
CA LEU A 207 -20.79 -3.38 -0.66
C LEU A 207 -20.13 -4.26 -1.73
N GLY A 208 -18.94 -4.82 -1.46
CA GLY A 208 -18.29 -5.78 -2.36
C GLY A 208 -19.00 -7.14 -2.45
N CYS A 209 -20.07 -7.34 -1.67
CA CYS A 209 -20.92 -8.53 -1.75
C CYS A 209 -22.22 -8.22 -2.51
N ASP A 210 -22.44 -8.96 -3.60
CA ASP A 210 -23.64 -8.83 -4.43
C ASP A 210 -24.89 -9.45 -3.78
N GLU A 211 -24.73 -10.54 -3.02
CA GLU A 211 -25.85 -11.21 -2.38
C GLU A 211 -26.38 -10.40 -1.20
N LEU A 212 -27.61 -9.90 -1.32
CA LEU A 212 -28.27 -9.07 -0.29
C LEU A 212 -28.23 -9.70 1.11
N ARG A 213 -28.39 -11.03 1.20
CA ARG A 213 -28.40 -11.75 2.47
C ARG A 213 -27.02 -11.73 3.13
N GLN A 214 -25.97 -12.02 2.38
CA GLN A 214 -24.60 -11.98 2.86
C GLN A 214 -24.18 -10.55 3.24
N ARG A 215 -24.49 -9.57 2.39
CA ARG A 215 -24.31 -8.15 2.71
C ARG A 215 -24.99 -7.73 4.01
N THR A 216 -26.20 -8.23 4.26
CA THR A 216 -26.92 -7.97 5.52
C THR A 216 -26.23 -8.62 6.71
N LYS A 217 -25.70 -9.84 6.57
CA LYS A 217 -24.89 -10.50 7.61
C LYS A 217 -23.64 -9.71 7.94
N LEU A 218 -22.86 -9.30 6.93
CA LEU A 218 -21.64 -8.49 7.10
C LEU A 218 -21.94 -7.18 7.84
N ARG A 219 -23.00 -6.47 7.42
CA ARG A 219 -23.45 -5.26 8.13
C ARG A 219 -23.79 -5.53 9.59
N ASN A 220 -24.51 -6.62 9.85
CA ASN A 220 -24.91 -6.98 11.22
C ASN A 220 -23.71 -7.38 12.09
N GLU A 221 -22.65 -7.97 11.53
CA GLU A 221 -21.40 -8.21 12.26
C GLU A 221 -20.78 -6.89 12.75
N PHE A 222 -20.70 -5.87 11.90
CA PHE A 222 -20.22 -4.54 12.30
C PHE A 222 -21.14 -3.85 13.31
N ILE A 223 -22.47 -3.96 13.15
CA ILE A 223 -23.44 -3.43 14.12
C ILE A 223 -23.24 -4.11 15.48
N GLY A 224 -23.02 -5.43 15.50
CA GLY A 224 -22.70 -6.18 16.72
C GLY A 224 -21.41 -5.72 17.41
N LEU A 225 -20.49 -5.10 16.65
CA LEU A 225 -19.28 -4.46 17.15
C LEU A 225 -19.46 -2.95 17.43
N GLN A 226 -20.70 -2.50 17.67
CA GLN A 226 -21.03 -1.13 18.07
C GLN A 226 -20.70 -0.04 17.02
N LEU A 227 -20.67 -0.39 15.73
CA LEU A 227 -20.43 0.59 14.67
C LEU A 227 -21.41 1.76 14.71
N LEU A 228 -22.70 1.51 15.00
CA LEU A 228 -23.72 2.58 15.05
C LEU A 228 -23.42 3.61 16.14
N ASP A 229 -22.93 3.17 17.29
CA ASP A 229 -22.58 4.06 18.41
C ASP A 229 -21.37 4.92 18.07
N LEU A 230 -20.38 4.36 17.37
CA LEU A 230 -19.23 5.11 16.87
C LEU A 230 -19.65 6.13 15.81
N LEU A 231 -20.48 5.75 14.84
CA LEU A 231 -20.96 6.66 13.80
C LEU A 231 -21.73 7.86 14.37
N ASN A 232 -22.49 7.66 15.45
CA ASN A 232 -23.19 8.75 16.12
C ASN A 232 -22.23 9.77 16.77
N LYS A 233 -21.03 9.35 17.17
CA LYS A 233 -19.99 10.25 17.69
C LYS A 233 -19.26 11.04 16.60
N LEU A 234 -19.38 10.63 15.34
CA LEU A 234 -18.72 11.25 14.18
C LEU A 234 -19.62 12.24 13.42
N ARG A 235 -20.92 12.29 13.76
CA ARG A 235 -21.88 13.26 13.22
C ARG A 235 -21.77 14.59 13.94
#